data_AF-A0A1B7VN87-F1
#
_entry.id   AF-A0A1B7VN87-F1
#
_cell.length_a   1.000
_cell.length_b   1.000
_cell.length_c   1.000
_cell.angle_alpha   90.00
_cell.angle_beta   90.00
_cell.angle_gamma   90.00
#
_symmetry.space_group_name_H-M   'P 1'
#
loop_
_entity.id
_entity.type
_entity.pdbx_description
1 polymer ?
#
loop_
_entity_poly.entity_id
_entity_poly.type
_entity_poly.pdbx_seq_one_letter_code
_entity_poly.pdbx_strand_id
1 'polypeptide(L)'
;MSSDHNAQPQKQDYRNEEVEVENSTGQRFPIGTYLLRVYPESFNSYDAYMEIPMSITIYKEIQKVISPRLGKTWKVIAGPTESLIGNAPGWVFWLGLIQEDVS
;
A
#
# COMPACT_ATOMS: atom_id res chain seq x y z
N MET A 1 14.18 21.50 28.15
CA MET A 1 14.19 22.26 26.88
C MET A 1 13.70 21.32 25.82
N SER A 2 12.46 21.55 25.35
CA SER A 2 11.76 20.68 24.41
C SER A 2 12.30 20.92 23.01
N SER A 3 12.98 19.91 22.46
CA SER A 3 13.28 19.85 21.03
C SER A 3 12.13 19.10 20.38
N ASP A 4 11.08 19.81 20.00
CA ASP A 4 10.04 19.29 19.10
C ASP A 4 10.69 19.07 17.73
N HIS A 5 11.43 17.97 17.59
CA HIS A 5 11.75 17.40 16.29
C HIS A 5 10.43 16.97 15.68
N ASN A 6 9.98 17.75 14.71
CA ASN A 6 8.94 17.47 13.74
C ASN A 6 8.91 15.95 13.45
N ALA A 7 8.09 15.19 14.17
CA ALA A 7 8.14 13.74 14.18
C ALA A 7 7.53 13.26 12.87
N GLN A 8 8.37 13.06 11.84
CA GLN A 8 7.92 12.31 10.70
C GLN A 8 7.44 10.94 11.21
N PRO A 9 6.27 10.47 10.77
CA PRO A 9 5.83 9.13 11.14
C PRO A 9 6.95 8.16 10.81
N GLN A 10 7.22 7.23 11.72
CA GLN A 10 8.09 6.12 11.38
C GLN A 10 7.52 5.46 10.12
N LYS A 11 8.38 5.06 9.20
CA LYS A 11 7.96 4.43 7.94
C LYS A 11 8.97 3.37 7.54
N GLN A 12 8.46 2.31 6.93
CA GLN A 12 9.29 1.24 6.42
C GLN A 12 8.97 1.01 4.94
N ASP A 13 10.01 1.14 4.11
CA ASP A 13 9.90 1.03 2.66
C ASP A 13 10.34 -0.38 2.22
N TYR A 14 9.49 -1.03 1.45
CA TYR A 14 9.73 -2.30 0.81
C TYR A 14 9.65 -2.10 -0.70
N ARG A 15 10.77 -2.26 -1.41
CA ARG A 15 10.86 -1.96 -2.84
C ARG A 15 10.80 -3.25 -3.65
N ASN A 16 10.13 -3.20 -4.80
CA ASN A 16 10.05 -4.35 -5.73
C ASN A 16 9.48 -5.62 -5.07
N GLU A 17 8.49 -5.46 -4.19
CA GLU A 17 7.84 -6.60 -3.53
C GLU A 17 6.78 -7.23 -4.42
N GLU A 18 6.62 -8.54 -4.31
CA GLU A 18 5.45 -9.27 -4.78
C GLU A 18 4.35 -9.26 -3.71
N VAL A 19 3.14 -8.89 -4.10
CA VAL A 19 1.93 -8.89 -3.26
C VAL A 19 0.80 -9.59 -4.01
N GLU A 20 -0.18 -10.10 -3.28
CA GLU A 20 -1.45 -10.52 -3.90
C GLU A 20 -2.44 -9.37 -3.81
N VAL A 21 -3.20 -9.14 -4.89
CA VAL A 21 -4.32 -8.19 -4.88
C VAL A 21 -5.63 -8.91 -5.11
N GLU A 22 -6.67 -8.47 -4.41
CA GLU A 22 -8.03 -9.01 -4.51
C GLU A 22 -8.95 -7.97 -5.14
N ASN A 23 -9.76 -8.37 -6.12
CA ASN A 23 -10.80 -7.52 -6.70
C ASN A 23 -12.15 -7.66 -5.97
N SER A 24 -13.18 -6.94 -6.45
CA SER A 24 -14.52 -6.97 -5.83
C SER A 24 -15.24 -8.32 -5.93
N THR A 25 -14.79 -9.23 -6.80
CA THR A 25 -15.35 -10.58 -6.95
C THR A 25 -14.60 -11.61 -6.10
N GLY A 26 -13.58 -11.20 -5.34
CA GLY A 26 -12.74 -12.09 -4.52
C GLY A 26 -11.65 -12.80 -5.31
N GLN A 27 -11.46 -12.50 -6.61
CA GLN A 27 -10.37 -13.06 -7.39
C GLN A 27 -9.04 -12.44 -6.98
N ARG A 28 -8.01 -13.27 -6.87
CA ARG A 28 -6.67 -12.88 -6.45
C ARG A 28 -5.66 -12.98 -7.58
N PHE A 29 -4.76 -12.00 -7.65
CA PHE A 29 -3.69 -11.95 -8.65
C PHE A 29 -2.38 -11.53 -7.98
N PRO A 30 -1.26 -12.21 -8.25
CA PRO A 30 0.05 -11.73 -7.83
C PRO A 30 0.46 -10.54 -8.70
N ILE A 31 0.99 -9.49 -8.08
CA ILE A 31 1.57 -8.34 -8.79
C ILE A 31 2.88 -7.89 -8.13
N GLY A 32 3.76 -7.30 -8.94
CA GLY A 32 4.94 -6.59 -8.46
C GLY A 32 4.63 -5.13 -8.16
N THR A 33 5.16 -4.63 -7.03
CA THR A 33 5.10 -3.23 -6.64
C THR A 33 6.40 -2.52 -6.97
N TYR A 34 6.41 -1.20 -7.18
CA TYR A 34 7.65 -0.42 -7.10
C TYR A 34 8.00 -0.10 -5.64
N LEU A 35 6.98 0.23 -4.84
CA LEU A 35 7.11 0.55 -3.43
C LEU A 35 5.86 0.12 -2.68
N LEU A 36 6.06 -0.60 -1.58
CA LEU A 36 5.12 -0.73 -0.49
C LEU A 36 5.72 -0.03 0.73
N ARG A 37 5.11 1.07 1.18
CA ARG A 37 5.53 1.80 2.38
C ARG A 37 4.50 1.57 3.48
N VAL A 38 4.95 1.09 4.63
CA VAL A 38 4.10 0.83 5.80
C VAL A 38 4.40 1.86 6.89
N TYR A 39 3.35 2.39 7.50
CA TYR A 39 3.41 3.31 8.63
C TYR A 39 3.06 2.56 9.92
N PRO A 40 3.95 2.48 10.94
CA PRO A 40 3.66 1.84 12.22
C PRO A 40 2.59 2.58 13.03
N GLU A 41 2.50 3.90 12.85
CA GLU A 41 1.41 4.74 13.34
C GLU A 41 0.67 5.28 12.11
N SER A 42 -0.66 5.20 12.10
CA SER A 42 -1.45 5.60 10.94
C SER A 42 -1.16 7.05 10.56
N PHE A 43 -0.78 7.29 9.30
CA PHE A 43 -0.51 8.62 8.77
C PHE A 43 -1.71 9.08 7.94
N ASN A 44 -2.38 10.16 8.35
CA ASN A 44 -3.61 10.64 7.70
C ASN A 44 -4.70 9.56 7.55
N SER A 45 -4.84 8.67 8.55
CA SER A 45 -5.75 7.51 8.54
C SER A 45 -5.37 6.39 7.55
N TYR A 46 -4.16 6.41 7.00
CA TYR A 46 -3.62 5.33 6.18
C TYR A 46 -2.51 4.58 6.91
N ASP A 47 -2.49 3.26 6.75
CA ASP A 47 -1.50 2.37 7.38
C ASP A 47 -0.41 1.96 6.39
N ALA A 48 -0.70 2.08 5.09
CA ALA A 48 0.28 1.85 4.04
C ALA A 48 0.01 2.68 2.78
N TYR A 49 1.04 2.78 1.96
CA TYR A 49 1.06 3.36 0.63
C TYR A 49 1.65 2.33 -0.32
N MET A 50 1.03 2.14 -1.48
CA MET A 50 1.55 1.24 -2.51
C MET A 50 1.63 1.95 -3.85
N GLU A 51 2.74 1.76 -4.54
CA GLU A 51 2.97 2.20 -5.92
C GLU A 51 3.27 0.98 -6.78
N ILE A 52 2.58 0.87 -7.92
CA ILE A 52 2.75 -0.23 -8.89
C ILE A 52 3.03 0.32 -10.29
N PRO A 53 3.66 -0.45 -11.19
CA PRO A 53 3.88 -0.04 -12.57
C PRO A 53 2.56 0.28 -13.31
N MET A 54 2.59 1.29 -14.18
CA MET A 54 1.44 1.57 -15.07
C MET A 54 1.11 0.42 -16.05
N SER A 55 2.04 -0.51 -16.28
CA SER A 55 1.81 -1.71 -17.08
C SER A 55 0.85 -2.72 -16.44
N ILE A 56 0.58 -2.60 -15.13
CA ILE A 56 -0.43 -3.42 -14.46
C ILE A 56 -1.81 -2.92 -14.88
N THR A 57 -2.50 -3.69 -15.73
CA THR A 57 -3.77 -3.29 -16.35
C THR A 57 -4.98 -3.44 -15.43
N ILE A 58 -4.91 -4.32 -14.43
CA ILE A 58 -6.00 -4.56 -13.45
C ILE A 58 -6.07 -3.51 -12.33
N TYR A 59 -5.28 -2.44 -12.40
CA TYR A 59 -5.12 -1.44 -11.33
C TYR A 59 -6.45 -0.83 -10.82
N LYS A 60 -7.46 -0.68 -11.68
CA LYS A 60 -8.78 -0.15 -11.30
C LYS A 60 -9.64 -1.14 -10.50
N GLU A 61 -9.29 -2.42 -10.56
CA GLU A 61 -10.06 -3.49 -9.93
C GLU A 61 -9.56 -3.83 -8.53
N ILE A 62 -8.36 -3.36 -8.16
CA ILE A 62 -7.72 -3.67 -6.87
C ILE A 62 -8.55 -3.09 -5.71
N GLN A 63 -9.02 -3.97 -4.83
CA GLN A 63 -9.78 -3.61 -3.63
C GLN A 63 -9.03 -3.96 -2.34
N LYS A 64 -8.26 -5.04 -2.34
CA LYS A 64 -7.37 -5.40 -1.23
C LYS A 64 -5.96 -5.69 -1.71
N VAL A 65 -5.02 -5.52 -0.80
CA VAL A 65 -3.60 -5.85 -0.96
C VAL A 65 -3.21 -6.77 0.18
N ILE A 66 -2.62 -7.91 -0.13
CA ILE A 66 -2.17 -8.91 0.82
C ILE A 66 -0.65 -9.01 0.64
N SER A 67 0.11 -8.78 1.72
CA SER A 67 1.55 -9.00 1.73
C SER A 67 1.87 -10.29 2.50
N PRO A 68 2.20 -11.39 1.81
CA PRO A 68 2.60 -12.63 2.45
C PRO A 68 3.82 -12.45 3.36
N ARG A 69 4.80 -11.64 2.91
CA ARG A 69 6.02 -11.33 3.68
C ARG A 69 5.72 -10.71 5.04
N LEU A 70 4.71 -9.83 5.10
CA LEU A 70 4.38 -9.08 6.32
C LEU A 70 3.26 -9.73 7.11
N GLY A 71 2.58 -10.75 6.57
CA GLY A 71 1.38 -11.32 7.16
C GLY A 71 0.28 -10.27 7.36
N LYS A 72 0.17 -9.32 6.44
CA LYS A 72 -0.77 -8.18 6.54
C LYS A 72 -1.67 -8.11 5.33
N THR A 73 -2.92 -7.73 5.59
CA THR A 73 -3.92 -7.45 4.57
C THR A 73 -4.43 -6.03 4.74
N TRP A 74 -4.50 -5.28 3.65
CA TRP A 74 -5.05 -3.94 3.62
C TRP A 74 -6.22 -3.86 2.64
N LYS A 75 -7.16 -2.96 2.92
CA LYS A 75 -8.15 -2.48 1.95
C LYS A 75 -7.63 -1.21 1.28
N VAL A 76 -8.00 -1.00 0.02
CA VAL A 76 -7.80 0.28 -0.66
C VAL A 76 -8.77 1.30 -0.07
N ILE A 77 -8.23 2.39 0.47
CA ILE A 77 -9.03 3.53 0.97
C ILE A 77 -9.14 4.62 -0.10
N ALA A 78 -8.06 4.87 -0.85
CA ALA A 78 -8.03 5.86 -1.91
C ALA A 78 -7.08 5.46 -3.05
N GLY A 79 -7.33 6.00 -4.24
CA GLY A 79 -6.67 5.62 -5.49
C GLY A 79 -7.52 4.66 -6.34
N PRO A 80 -6.99 4.19 -7.49
CA PRO A 80 -5.67 4.53 -8.03
C PRO A 80 -5.58 5.99 -8.47
N THR A 81 -4.45 6.63 -8.20
CA THR A 81 -4.07 7.93 -8.79
C THR A 81 -2.73 7.81 -9.50
N GLU A 82 -2.56 8.51 -10.61
CA GLU A 82 -1.28 8.58 -11.29
C GLU A 82 -0.25 9.29 -10.41
N SER A 83 0.93 8.69 -10.28
CA SER A 83 2.10 9.29 -9.67
C SER A 83 3.20 9.43 -10.70
N LEU A 84 3.73 10.64 -10.76
CA LEU A 84 4.98 10.97 -11.46
C LEU A 84 6.10 11.29 -10.46
N ILE A 85 5.92 10.95 -9.18
CA ILE A 85 6.79 11.38 -8.08
C ILE A 85 8.10 10.54 -8.03
N GLY A 86 8.19 9.44 -8.79
CA GLY A 86 9.38 8.59 -8.93
C GLY A 86 10.07 8.67 -10.30
N ASN A 87 11.10 7.83 -10.48
CA ASN A 87 11.83 7.69 -11.76
C ASN A 87 11.01 6.99 -12.87
N ALA A 88 9.84 6.45 -12.55
CA ALA A 88 8.93 5.81 -13.48
C ALA A 88 7.48 6.14 -13.09
N PRO A 89 6.58 6.31 -14.06
CA PRO A 89 5.17 6.56 -13.79
C PRO A 89 4.52 5.32 -13.16
N GLY A 90 3.67 5.53 -12.16
CA GLY A 90 3.04 4.46 -11.39
C GLY A 90 1.61 4.77 -10.97
N TRP A 91 0.86 3.71 -10.65
CA TRP A 91 -0.44 3.83 -9.98
C TRP A 91 -0.24 3.78 -8.47
N VAL A 92 -0.83 4.74 -7.77
CA VAL A 92 -0.71 4.88 -6.31
C VAL A 92 -2.01 4.55 -5.61
N PHE A 93 -1.88 3.82 -4.50
CA PHE A 93 -2.95 3.40 -3.63
C PHE A 93 -2.62 3.76 -2.19
N TRP A 94 -3.61 4.29 -1.48
CA TRP A 94 -3.57 4.49 -0.04
C TRP A 94 -4.36 3.37 0.64
N LEU A 95 -3.73 2.73 1.62
CA LEU A 95 -4.15 1.45 2.15
C LEU A 95 -4.46 1.56 3.65
N GLY A 96 -5.53 0.90 4.08
CA GLY A 96 -5.90 0.76 5.50
C GLY A 96 -5.84 -0.69 5.93
N LEU A 97 -5.23 -0.95 7.09
CA LEU A 97 -5.04 -2.29 7.61
C LEU A 97 -6.41 -2.89 7.95
N ILE A 98 -6.63 -4.13 7.51
CA ILE A 98 -7.75 -4.94 7.97
C ILE A 98 -7.24 -5.63 9.23
N GLN A 99 -7.68 -5.16 10.40
CA GLN A 99 -7.58 -5.97 11.61
C GLN A 99 -8.57 -7.11 11.45
N GLU A 100 -8.07 -8.33 11.29
CA GLU A 100 -8.87 -9.51 11.59
C GLU A 100 -8.97 -9.58 13.11
N ASP A 101 -10.19 -9.50 13.65
CA ASP A 101 -10.42 -9.76 15.07
C ASP A 101 -9.88 -11.16 15.37
N VAL A 102 -8.87 -11.22 16.23
CA VAL A 102 -8.35 -12.48 16.76
C VAL A 102 -9.50 -13.11 17.54
N SER A 103 -10.10 -14.14 16.94
CA SER A 103 -11.14 -14.96 17.56
C SER A 103 -10.56 -15.84 18.65
#